data_AF-A0A1M3GZQ5-F1
#
_entry.id   AF-A0A1M3GZQ5-F1
#
_cell.length_a   1.000
_cell.length_b   1.000
_cell.length_c   1.000
_cell.angle_alpha   90.00
_cell.angle_beta   90.00
_cell.angle_gamma   90.00
#
_symmetry.space_group_name_H-M   'P 1'
#
loop_
_entity.id
_entity.type
_entity.pdbx_description
1 polymer ?
#
loop_
_entity_poly.entity_id
_entity_poly.type
_entity_poly.pdbx_seq_one_letter_code
_entity_poly.pdbx_strand_id
1 'polypeptide(L)'
;MKNITTRDLNESLTLLLPQRHDDGEGGWREEWESGLHLWASLWPLIGAHAEDTPHYRIIIRAGVTLPSKIAFLWHLHQQPKRLSVLSSPVLIQYNRFLSMTAKEEINA
;
A
#
# COMPACT_ATOMS: atom_id res chain seq x y z
N MET A 1 7.46 -20.50 4.24
CA MET A 1 7.37 -19.17 3.58
C MET A 1 8.37 -19.13 2.43
N LYS A 2 7.97 -18.65 1.24
CA LYS A 2 8.88 -18.44 0.11
C LYS A 2 9.92 -17.37 0.49
N ASN A 3 11.19 -17.59 0.17
CA ASN A 3 12.22 -16.56 0.32
C ASN A 3 11.98 -15.46 -0.73
N ILE A 4 11.71 -14.24 -0.27
CA ILE A 4 11.62 -13.06 -1.12
C ILE A 4 13.03 -12.51 -1.33
N THR A 5 13.29 -12.09 -2.56
CA THR A 5 14.50 -11.41 -2.97
C THR A 5 14.12 -10.05 -3.57
N THR A 6 15.12 -9.20 -3.78
CA THR A 6 14.87 -7.90 -4.44
C THR A 6 14.38 -8.03 -5.88
N ARG A 7 14.57 -9.19 -6.51
CA ARG A 7 14.07 -9.47 -7.88
C ARG A 7 12.57 -9.78 -7.91
N ASP A 8 12.00 -10.17 -6.77
CA ASP A 8 10.56 -10.39 -6.64
C ASP A 8 9.77 -9.07 -6.48
N LEU A 9 10.46 -7.92 -6.33
CA LEU A 9 9.85 -6.59 -6.27
C LEU A 9 9.67 -6.02 -7.69
N ASN A 10 8.65 -6.50 -8.39
CA ASN A 10 8.41 -6.23 -9.80
C ASN A 10 7.18 -5.34 -10.06
N GLU A 11 6.43 -4.99 -9.02
CA GLU A 11 5.25 -4.14 -9.11
C GLU A 11 5.59 -2.69 -8.77
N SER A 12 4.99 -1.76 -9.51
CA SER A 12 5.25 -0.33 -9.38
C SER A 12 4.16 0.33 -8.54
N LEU A 13 4.53 0.92 -7.39
CA LEU A 13 3.62 1.59 -6.47
C LEU A 13 4.06 3.05 -6.22
N THR A 14 3.09 3.94 -6.02
CA THR A 14 3.32 5.25 -5.40
C THR A 14 2.67 5.27 -4.03
N LEU A 15 3.42 5.63 -2.99
CA LEU A 15 2.90 5.85 -1.64
C LEU A 15 1.97 7.06 -1.65
N LEU A 16 0.77 6.89 -1.09
CA LEU A 16 -0.19 7.97 -0.88
C LEU A 16 -0.26 8.29 0.61
N LEU A 17 -0.08 9.56 0.94
CA LEU A 17 -0.08 10.06 2.30
C LEU A 17 -1.30 10.97 2.52
N PRO A 18 -2.05 10.80 3.63
CA PRO A 18 -3.14 11.71 3.94
C PRO A 18 -2.57 13.04 4.44
N GLN A 19 -2.91 14.12 3.75
CA GLN A 19 -2.64 15.49 4.17
C GLN A 19 -3.93 16.14 4.65
N ARG A 20 -3.84 16.88 5.75
CA ARG A 20 -4.96 17.67 6.25
C ARG A 20 -4.79 19.11 5.79
N HIS A 21 -5.75 19.58 5.04
CA HIS A 21 -5.85 20.98 4.64
C HIS A 21 -6.99 21.64 5.42
N ASP A 22 -6.75 22.86 5.89
CA ASP A 22 -7.81 23.71 6.43
C ASP A 22 -8.79 24.03 5.29
N ASP A 23 -10.08 23.86 5.54
CA ASP A 23 -11.12 24.14 4.54
C ASP A 23 -11.55 25.61 4.50
N GLY A 24 -11.01 26.45 5.39
CA GLY A 24 -11.32 27.87 5.49
C GLY A 24 -12.62 28.19 6.23
N GLU A 25 -13.37 27.16 6.66
CA GLU A 25 -14.62 27.28 7.43
C GLU A 25 -14.46 26.76 8.88
N GLY A 26 -13.22 26.45 9.29
CA GLY A 26 -12.88 25.91 10.61
C GLY A 26 -12.95 24.38 10.68
N GLY A 27 -13.09 23.71 9.53
CA GLY A 27 -12.97 22.26 9.38
C GLY A 27 -11.64 21.85 8.72
N TRP A 28 -11.50 20.55 8.49
CA TRP A 28 -10.32 19.99 7.81
C TRP A 28 -10.79 19.04 6.71
N ARG A 29 -10.15 19.13 5.54
CA ARG A 29 -10.27 18.14 4.47
C ARG A 29 -9.04 17.26 4.44
N GLU A 30 -9.26 15.96 4.26
CA GLU A 30 -8.17 15.00 4.07
C GLU A 30 -8.02 14.72 2.58
N GLU A 31 -6.88 15.11 2.02
CA GLU A 31 -6.51 14.85 0.63
C GLU A 31 -5.36 13.84 0.60
N TRP A 32 -5.33 13.02 -0.45
CA TRP A 32 -4.25 12.04 -0.64
C TRP A 32 -3.19 12.63 -1.54
N GLU A 33 -2.02 12.87 -0.97
CA GLU A 33 -0.88 13.40 -1.69
C GLU A 33 0.03 12.26 -2.16
N SER A 34 0.54 12.36 -3.39
CA SER A 34 1.49 11.40 -3.94
C SER A 34 2.88 11.63 -3.35
N GLY A 35 3.41 10.60 -2.71
CA GLY A 35 4.76 10.58 -2.15
C GLY A 35 5.73 9.72 -2.95
N LEU A 36 6.51 8.92 -2.23
CA LEU A 36 7.60 8.12 -2.79
C LEU A 36 7.10 7.08 -3.80
N HIS A 37 7.83 6.96 -4.92
CA HIS A 37 7.70 5.85 -5.86
C HIS A 37 8.57 4.66 -5.42
N LEU A 38 8.01 3.45 -5.44
CA LEU A 38 8.68 2.25 -4.93
C LEU A 38 8.30 0.98 -5.68
N TRP A 39 9.24 0.05 -5.68
CA TRP A 39 9.05 -1.31 -6.17
C TRP A 39 8.55 -2.23 -5.04
N ALA A 40 7.55 -3.04 -5.36
CA ALA A 40 6.87 -3.92 -4.42
C ALA A 40 6.66 -5.32 -5.02
N SER A 41 6.36 -6.29 -4.16
CA SER A 41 5.76 -7.56 -4.55
C SER A 41 4.33 -7.59 -4.00
N LEU A 42 3.34 -7.88 -4.85
CA LEU A 42 1.94 -8.00 -4.44
C LEU A 42 1.50 -9.45 -4.55
N TRP A 43 1.13 -10.05 -3.42
CA TRP A 43 0.65 -11.43 -3.38
C TRP A 43 -0.82 -11.43 -3.00
N PRO A 44 -1.72 -11.99 -3.83
CA PRO A 44 -3.14 -12.06 -3.49
C PRO A 44 -3.33 -12.94 -2.26
N LEU A 45 -4.20 -12.50 -1.35
CA LEU A 45 -4.60 -13.26 -0.17
C LEU A 45 -5.91 -13.97 -0.49
N ILE A 46 -5.83 -15.26 -0.81
CA ILE A 46 -7.00 -16.10 -1.08
C ILE A 46 -7.62 -16.50 0.27
N GLY A 47 -8.91 -16.21 0.47
CA GLY A 47 -9.68 -16.63 1.66
C GLY A 47 -9.80 -15.59 2.78
N ALA A 48 -9.38 -14.35 2.56
CA ALA A 48 -9.61 -13.25 3.50
C ALA A 48 -11.07 -12.75 3.43
N HIS A 49 -11.98 -13.51 4.03
CA HIS A 49 -13.42 -13.24 4.18
C HIS A 49 -14.23 -13.09 2.89
N ALA A 50 -15.54 -13.34 3.00
CA ALA A 50 -16.55 -13.20 1.95
C ALA A 50 -16.86 -11.71 1.64
N GLU A 51 -15.82 -10.87 1.54
CA GLU A 51 -15.95 -9.49 1.09
C GLU A 51 -15.64 -9.41 -0.40
N ASP A 52 -16.44 -8.66 -1.16
CA ASP A 52 -16.37 -8.52 -2.62
C ASP A 52 -15.08 -7.84 -3.14
N THR A 53 -14.11 -7.55 -2.27
CA THR A 53 -12.89 -6.80 -2.61
C THR A 53 -11.60 -7.61 -2.45
N PRO A 54 -10.74 -7.66 -3.49
CA PRO A 54 -9.46 -8.34 -3.41
C PRO A 54 -8.54 -7.79 -2.31
N HIS A 55 -7.90 -8.70 -1.59
CA HIS A 55 -6.89 -8.39 -0.58
C HIS A 55 -5.51 -8.81 -1.07
N TYR A 56 -4.51 -8.00 -0.74
CA TYR A 56 -3.12 -8.20 -1.14
C TYR A 56 -2.19 -8.09 0.05
N ARG A 57 -1.20 -8.99 0.09
CA ARG A 57 0.02 -8.79 0.86
C ARG A 57 0.99 -7.98 0.01
N ILE A 58 1.34 -6.80 0.50
CA ILE A 58 2.33 -5.91 -0.12
C ILE A 58 3.66 -6.12 0.61
N ILE A 59 4.72 -6.34 -0.17
CA ILE A 59 6.10 -6.46 0.33
C ILE A 59 6.96 -5.40 -0.35
N ILE A 60 7.65 -4.58 0.44
CA ILE A 60 8.56 -3.52 -0.04
C ILE A 60 9.91 -3.63 0.66
N ARG A 61 10.96 -2.96 0.15
CA ARG A 61 12.23 -2.88 0.88
C ARG A 61 12.06 -2.13 2.20
N ALA A 62 12.75 -2.60 3.23
CA ALA A 62 12.87 -1.85 4.49
C ALA A 62 13.71 -0.58 4.30
N GLY A 63 13.59 0.35 5.26
CA GLY A 63 14.27 1.66 5.22
C GLY A 63 13.38 2.83 4.80
N VAL A 64 12.11 2.57 4.47
CA VAL A 64 11.10 3.61 4.25
C VAL A 64 10.32 3.83 5.55
N THR A 65 10.24 5.08 6.00
CA THR A 65 9.39 5.47 7.12
C THR A 65 7.95 5.62 6.64
N LEU A 66 7.05 4.78 7.16
CA LEU A 66 5.64 4.77 6.79
C LEU A 66 4.80 5.27 7.97
N PRO A 67 3.90 6.25 7.78
CA PRO A 67 2.95 6.64 8.82
C PRO A 67 1.87 5.57 9.04
N SER A 68 1.07 5.74 10.09
CA SER A 68 0.06 4.76 10.52
C SER A 68 -1.10 4.59 9.53
N LYS A 69 -1.40 5.63 8.74
CA LYS A 69 -2.44 5.63 7.71
C LYS A 69 -1.80 5.94 6.37
N ILE A 70 -1.82 4.96 5.46
CA ILE A 70 -1.26 5.07 4.11
C ILE A 70 -2.13 4.30 3.12
N ALA A 71 -2.01 4.67 1.85
CA ALA A 71 -2.48 3.87 0.73
C ALA A 71 -1.37 3.78 -0.32
N PHE A 72 -1.54 2.90 -1.29
CA PHE A 72 -0.67 2.84 -2.48
C PHE A 72 -1.50 3.02 -3.73
N LEU A 73 -0.97 3.79 -4.68
CA LEU A 73 -1.41 3.77 -6.05
C LEU A 73 -0.59 2.72 -6.80
N TRP A 74 -1.23 1.63 -7.21
CA TRP A 74 -0.64 0.56 -8.01
C TRP A 74 -0.74 0.90 -9.49
N HIS A 75 0.42 1.06 -10.13
CA HIS A 75 0.53 1.40 -11.55
C HIS A 75 0.42 0.13 -12.40
N LEU A 76 -0.79 -0.15 -12.88
CA LEU A 76 -1.05 -1.19 -13.87
C LEU A 76 -1.07 -0.60 -15.28
N HIS A 77 -0.80 -1.44 -16.28
CA HIS A 77 -0.80 -1.03 -17.69
C HIS A 77 -2.14 -0.46 -18.18
N GLN A 78 -3.27 -0.94 -17.66
CA GLN A 78 -4.60 -0.53 -18.12
C GLN A 78 -5.15 0.64 -17.29
N GLN A 79 -5.22 0.46 -15.98
CA GLN A 79 -5.79 1.46 -15.07
C GLN A 79 -5.12 1.34 -13.70
N PRO A 80 -4.64 2.45 -13.13
CA PRO A 80 -4.08 2.41 -11.79
C PRO A 80 -5.16 2.05 -10.77
N LYS A 81 -4.77 1.28 -9.77
CA LYS A 81 -5.65 0.84 -8.69
C LYS A 81 -5.17 1.38 -7.35
N ARG A 82 -6.10 1.67 -6.46
CA ARG A 82 -5.77 2.16 -5.14
C ARG A 82 -5.87 1.04 -4.11
N LEU A 83 -4.84 0.92 -3.28
CA LEU A 83 -4.70 -0.11 -2.27
C LEU A 83 -4.64 0.54 -0.89
N SER A 84 -5.69 0.40 -0.10
CA SER A 84 -5.76 0.91 1.27
C SER A 84 -5.09 -0.07 2.24
N VAL A 85 -4.04 0.37 2.94
CA VAL A 85 -3.31 -0.49 3.88
C VAL A 85 -4.14 -0.68 5.16
N LEU A 86 -4.33 -1.96 5.54
CA LEU A 86 -5.15 -2.38 6.67
C LEU A 86 -4.34 -2.69 7.93
N SER A 87 -3.07 -3.08 7.76
CA SER A 87 -2.22 -3.50 8.87
C SER A 87 -0.92 -2.71 8.92
N SER A 88 -0.41 -2.53 10.14
CA SER A 88 0.88 -1.89 10.34
C SER A 88 2.01 -2.71 9.67
N PRO A 89 2.99 -2.05 9.03
CA PRO A 89 4.12 -2.74 8.41
C PRO A 89 4.90 -3.59 9.42
N VAL A 90 5.17 -4.84 9.06
CA VAL A 90 5.98 -5.77 9.86
C VAL A 90 7.28 -6.06 9.12
N LEU A 91 8.41 -5.97 9.83
CA LEU A 91 9.71 -6.36 9.29
C LEU A 91 9.79 -7.89 9.12
N ILE A 92 10.22 -8.33 7.94
CA ILE A 92 10.38 -9.75 7.61
C ILE A 92 11.77 -10.01 7.03
N GLN A 93 12.16 -11.29 7.03
CA GLN A 93 13.44 -11.79 6.48
C GLN A 93 14.65 -10.96 6.92
N TYR A 94 14.96 -11.02 8.23
CA TYR A 94 16.10 -10.33 8.83
C TYR A 94 16.05 -8.81 8.61
N ASN A 95 14.86 -8.21 8.77
CA ASN A 95 14.61 -6.76 8.64
C ASN A 95 14.93 -6.16 7.27
N ARG A 96 14.96 -6.98 6.20
CA ARG A 96 15.27 -6.52 4.85
C ARG A 96 14.05 -5.99 4.10
N PHE A 97 12.86 -6.43 4.48
CA PHE A 97 11.60 -6.07 3.83
C PHE A 97 10.53 -5.71 4.86
N LEU A 98 9.59 -4.87 4.45
CA LEU A 98 8.35 -4.60 5.16
C LEU A 98 7.22 -5.37 4.48
N SER A 99 6.38 -6.00 5.30
CA SER A 99 5.19 -6.73 4.88
C SER A 99 3.96 -6.07 5.48
N MET A 100 2.95 -5.84 4.66
CA MET A 100 1.66 -5.30 5.10
C MET A 100 0.52 -5.91 4.29
N THR A 101 -0.70 -5.78 4.80
CA THR A 101 -1.92 -6.20 4.11
C THR A 101 -2.66 -4.95 3.66
N ALA A 102 -3.15 -4.96 2.42
CA ALA A 102 -3.98 -3.92 1.87
C ALA A 102 -5.19 -4.53 1.17
N LYS A 103 -6.28 -3.75 1.08
CA LYS A 103 -7.43 -4.07 0.23
C LYS A 103 -7.44 -3.18 -1.00
N GLU A 104 -7.90 -3.73 -2.11
CA GLU A 104 -8.22 -2.95 -3.29
C GLU A 104 -9.48 -2.13 -3.05
N GLU A 105 -9.40 -0.83 -3.35
CA GLU A 105 -10.57 0.05 -3.33
C GLU A 105 -11.37 -0.16 -4.62
N ILE A 106 -12.68 -0.36 -4.49
CA ILE A 106 -13.59 -0.32 -5.64
C ILE A 106 -13.66 1.14 -6.08
N ASN A 107 -13.16 1.44 -7.27
CA ASN A 107 -13.39 2.73 -7.90
C ASN A 107 -14.91 2.87 -8.11
N ALA A 108 -15.56 3.73 -7.32
CA ALA A 108 -16.96 4.10 -7.47
C ALA A 108 -17.15 5.08 -8.64
#